data_AF-A0A8T6N8K2-F1
#
_entry.id   AF-A0A8T6N8K2-F1
#
_cell.length_a   1.000
_cell.length_b   1.000
_cell.length_c   1.000
_cell.angle_alpha   90.00
_cell.angle_beta   90.00
_cell.angle_gamma   90.00
#
_symmetry.space_group_name_H-M   'P 1'
#
loop_
_entity.id
_entity.type
_entity.pdbx_description
1 polymer ?
#
loop_
_entity_poly.entity_id
_entity_poly.type
_entity_poly.pdbx_seq_one_letter_code
_entity_poly.pdbx_strand_id
1 'polypeptide(L)' 'RIRISTIHKAKGGEADNVLLLLESSPVITRAEDTEGEIRTFYVGMTRARKQLHLVESHSNHRFEL' A
#
# COMPACT_ATOMS: atom_id res chain seq x y z
N ARG A 1 -14.47 14.54 2.38
CA ARG A 1 -14.90 13.13 2.21
C ARG A 1 -13.64 12.27 2.13
N ILE A 2 -13.54 11.20 2.90
CA ILE A 2 -12.41 10.26 2.84
C ILE A 2 -12.77 9.13 1.87
N ARG A 3 -11.85 8.74 0.98
CA ARG A 3 -12.02 7.60 0.07
C ARG A 3 -11.14 6.45 0.56
N ILE A 4 -11.77 5.32 0.87
CA ILE A 4 -11.10 4.08 1.27
C ILE A 4 -11.16 3.11 0.10
N SER A 5 -10.02 2.51 -0.24
CA SER A 5 -9.91 1.54 -1.33
C SER A 5 -8.68 0.65 -1.13
N THR A 6 -8.66 -0.51 -1.78
CA THR A 6 -7.42 -1.27 -1.96
C THR A 6 -6.46 -0.53 -2.88
N ILE A 7 -5.17 -0.83 -2.78
CA ILE A 7 -4.14 -0.28 -3.69
C ILE A 7 -4.48 -0.55 -5.16
N HIS A 8 -4.91 -1.79 -5.46
CA HIS A 8 -5.31 -2.21 -6.80
C HIS A 8 -6.43 -1.33 -7.39
N LYS A 9 -7.46 -1.01 -6.58
CA LYS A 9 -8.57 -0.16 -7.03
C LYS A 9 -8.17 1.32 -7.13
N ALA A 10 -7.15 1.76 -6.39
CA ALA A 10 -6.63 3.12 -6.43
C ALA A 10 -5.71 3.37 -7.63
N LYS A 11 -5.26 2.34 -8.34
CA LYS A 11 -4.38 2.45 -9.52
C LYS A 11 -4.94 3.44 -10.54
N GLY A 12 -4.08 4.35 -11.01
CA GLY A 12 -4.45 5.42 -11.97
C GLY A 12 -5.14 6.63 -11.34
N GLY A 13 -5.49 6.58 -10.05
CA GLY A 13 -5.94 7.74 -9.29
C GLY A 13 -4.79 8.50 -8.63
N GLU A 14 -5.11 9.64 -8.05
CA GLU A 14 -4.21 10.44 -7.22
C GLU A 14 -5.01 11.17 -6.13
N ALA A 15 -4.33 11.57 -5.06
CA ALA A 15 -4.87 12.40 -3.99
C ALA A 15 -3.77 13.28 -3.39
N ASP A 16 -4.15 14.44 -2.87
CA ASP A 16 -3.22 15.36 -2.20
C ASP A 16 -2.53 14.70 -1.00
N ASN A 17 -3.32 14.03 -0.16
CA ASN A 17 -2.83 13.31 1.01
C ASN A 17 -3.27 11.85 0.92
N VAL A 18 -2.34 10.93 1.12
CA VAL A 18 -2.60 9.48 1.13
C VAL A 18 -2.14 8.90 2.45
N LEU A 19 -3.02 8.14 3.08
CA LEU A 19 -2.68 7.26 4.20
C LEU A 19 -2.57 5.83 3.66
N LEU A 20 -1.40 5.21 3.82
CA LEU A 20 -1.09 3.88 3.30
C LEU A 20 -0.78 2.94 4.47
N LEU A 21 -1.63 1.92 4.66
CA LEU A 21 -1.41 0.87 5.64
C LEU A 21 -0.41 -0.16 5.09
N LEU A 22 0.69 -0.37 5.80
CA LEU A 22 1.78 -1.30 5.46
C LEU A 22 1.48 -2.74 5.88
N GLU A 23 0.26 -3.19 5.60
CA GLU A 23 -0.17 -4.57 5.81
C GLU A 23 -0.27 -5.28 4.46
N SER A 24 0.41 -6.42 4.34
CA SER A 24 0.32 -7.27 3.17
C SER A 24 -0.71 -8.37 3.35
N SER A 25 -1.13 -8.94 2.22
CA SER A 25 -1.97 -10.13 2.22
C SER A 25 -1.13 -11.35 2.62
N PRO A 26 -1.63 -12.21 3.52
CA PRO A 26 -0.97 -13.48 3.84
C PRO A 26 -0.71 -14.35 2.61
N VAL A 27 -1.51 -14.19 1.55
CA VAL A 27 -1.32 -14.91 0.27
C VAL A 27 -0.03 -14.48 -0.41
N ILE A 28 0.27 -13.18 -0.44
CA ILE A 28 1.47 -12.64 -1.06
C ILE A 28 2.71 -13.02 -0.25
N THR A 29 2.65 -12.85 1.08
CA THR A 29 3.78 -13.19 1.95
C THR A 29 4.12 -14.69 1.91
N ARG A 30 3.11 -15.57 1.79
CA ARG A 30 3.32 -17.02 1.69
C ARG A 30 3.78 -17.47 0.31
N ALA A 31 3.44 -16.71 -0.73
CA ALA A 31 3.91 -16.96 -2.08
C ALA A 31 5.34 -16.47 -2.31
N GLU A 32 5.92 -15.74 -1.35
CA GLU A 32 7.25 -15.13 -1.43
C GLU A 32 7.41 -14.22 -2.68
N ASP A 33 6.31 -13.64 -3.17
CA ASP A 33 6.29 -12.71 -4.31
C ASP A 33 6.65 -11.29 -3.87
N THR A 34 7.90 -11.11 -3.46
CA THR A 34 8.43 -9.84 -2.96
C THR A 34 8.39 -8.75 -4.04
N GLU A 35 8.63 -9.10 -5.31
CA GLU A 35 8.62 -8.12 -6.40
C GLU A 35 7.21 -7.59 -6.66
N GLY A 36 6.21 -8.48 -6.74
CA GLY A 36 4.81 -8.11 -6.89
C GLY A 36 4.29 -7.26 -5.73
N GLU A 37 4.72 -7.59 -4.51
CA GLU A 37 4.43 -6.83 -3.30
C GLU A 37 5.02 -5.41 -3.36
N ILE A 38 6.33 -5.28 -3.61
CA ILE A 38 7.02 -3.99 -3.74
C ILE A 38 6.35 -3.12 -4.80
N ARG A 39 6.03 -3.69 -5.97
CA ARG A 39 5.34 -2.96 -7.05
C ARG A 39 3.96 -2.50 -6.64
N THR A 40 3.24 -3.30 -5.86
CA THR A 40 1.93 -2.93 -5.32
C THR A 40 2.08 -1.76 -4.35
N PHE A 41 2.98 -1.85 -3.37
CA PHE A 41 3.20 -0.75 -2.42
C PHE A 41 3.70 0.52 -3.12
N TYR A 42 4.61 0.41 -4.09
CA TYR A 42 5.02 1.54 -4.94
C TYR A 42 3.84 2.22 -5.65
N VAL A 43 2.90 1.43 -6.19
CA VAL A 43 1.64 1.96 -6.76
C VAL A 43 0.84 2.71 -5.69
N GLY A 44 0.75 2.23 -4.46
CA GLY A 44 0.09 2.93 -3.34
C GLY A 44 0.78 4.25 -2.98
N MET A 45 2.10 4.23 -2.84
CA MET A 45 2.92 5.40 -2.48
C MET A 45 2.81 6.51 -3.53
N THR A 46 2.85 6.14 -4.81
CA THR A 46 2.74 7.09 -5.95
C THR A 46 1.33 7.62 -6.20
N ARG A 47 0.37 7.38 -5.29
CA ARG A 47 -0.94 8.07 -5.30
C ARG A 47 -0.88 9.44 -4.61
N ALA A 48 0.12 9.67 -3.76
CA ALA A 48 0.26 10.93 -3.03
C ALA A 48 0.84 12.04 -3.90
N ARG A 49 0.19 13.21 -3.94
CA ARG A 49 0.72 14.40 -4.62
C ARG A 49 1.48 15.35 -3.68
N LYS A 50 1.11 15.40 -2.39
CA LYS A 50 1.72 16.30 -1.40
C LYS A 50 2.26 15.55 -0.20
N GLN A 51 1.44 14.75 0.47
CA GLN A 51 1.84 14.04 1.69
C GLN A 51 1.47 12.55 1.63
N LEU A 52 2.43 11.72 2.01
CA LEU A 52 2.26 10.29 2.21
C LEU A 52 2.44 9.99 3.69
N HIS A 53 1.41 9.42 4.30
CA HIS A 53 1.41 8.98 5.69
C HIS A 53 1.44 7.45 5.70
N LEU A 54 2.56 6.88 6.15
CA LEU A 54 2.72 5.44 6.28
C LEU A 54 2.23 5.00 7.65
N VAL A 55 1.39 3.97 7.68
CA VAL A 55 0.88 3.37 8.91
C VAL A 55 1.46 1.97 9.02
N GLU A 56 2.31 1.77 10.01
CA GLU A 56 2.89 0.47 10.33
C GLU A 56 1.80 -0.55 10.66
N SER A 57 1.94 -1.76 10.13
CA SER A 57 1.08 -2.89 10.52
C SER A 57 1.67 -3.60 11.73
N HIS A 58 0.81 -3.94 12.69
CA HIS A 58 1.15 -4.81 13.82
C HIS A 58 0.96 -6.31 13.49
N SER A 59 0.60 -6.65 12.24
CA SER A 59 0.43 -8.04 11.81
C SER A 59 1.78 -8.73 11.54
N ASN A 60 1.75 -10.07 11.50
CA ASN A 60 2.88 -10.89 11.06
C ASN A 60 3.15 -10.80 9.55
N HIS A 61 2.28 -10.11 8.80
CA HIS A 61 2.34 -9.96 7.35
C HIS A 61 2.56 -8.50 6.99
N ARG A 62 3.36 -7.76 7.76
CA ARG A 62 3.69 -6.37 7.40
C ARG A 62 4.56 -6.35 6.16
N PHE A 63 4.41 -5.29 5.39
CA PHE A 63 5.38 -4.94 4.35
C PHE A 63 6.61 -4.30 5.01
N GLU A 64 7.80 -4.72 4.60
CA GLU A 64 9.07 -4.14 5.06
C GLU A 64 9.57 -3.13 4.03
N LEU A 65 9.90 -1.91 4.49
CA LEU A 65 10.38 -0.79 3.66
C LEU A 65 11.88 -0.84 3.39
#